data_AF-A0A383D1W9-F1
#
_entry.id   AF-A0A383D1W9-F1
#
_cell.length_a   1.000
_cell.length_b   1.000
_cell.length_c   1.000
_cell.angle_alpha   90.00
_cell.angle_beta   90.00
_cell.angle_gamma   90.00
#
_symmetry.space_group_name_H-M   'P 1'
#
loop_
_entity.id
_entity.type
_entity.pdbx_description
1 polymer ?
#
loop_
_entity_poly.entity_id
_entity_poly.type
_entity_poly.pdbx_seq_one_letter_code
_entity_poly.pdbx_strand_id
1 'polypeptide(L)'
;VVPSGSERLFIRAADNNSIFDNGFNPMSIDSTSDTLAVYDLQFPTIDTTSIEHDGYVDLYSDSTILVYFSEPIRPESFEYSFLSKMDTINFIHDTSLTSDSLTIFLNTPVMSYDTLDFSIIHLEDTSGNIRESLIERRFFTKAAGDFS
;
A
#
# COMPACT_ATOMS: atom_id res chain seq x y z
N VAL A 1 -0.73 6.52 -11.86
CA VAL A 1 -1.01 7.69 -11.01
C VAL A 1 -2.34 7.42 -10.36
N VAL A 2 -2.35 7.23 -9.04
CA VAL A 2 -3.57 7.12 -8.25
C VAL A 2 -4.03 8.55 -7.93
N PRO A 3 -5.32 8.91 -8.08
CA PRO A 3 -5.82 10.23 -7.67
C PRO A 3 -5.55 10.45 -6.18
N SER A 4 -4.94 11.57 -5.83
CA SER A 4 -4.53 11.90 -4.46
C SER A 4 -5.61 12.58 -3.62
N GLY A 5 -6.79 12.84 -4.21
CA GLY A 5 -7.84 13.62 -3.58
C GLY A 5 -7.56 15.12 -3.51
N SER A 6 -6.38 15.54 -4.00
CA SER A 6 -5.97 16.95 -4.10
C SER A 6 -6.31 17.57 -5.45
N GLU A 7 -6.84 16.78 -6.38
CA GLU A 7 -7.21 17.23 -7.71
C GLU A 7 -8.43 18.16 -7.69
N ARG A 8 -8.40 19.19 -8.54
CA ARG A 8 -9.50 20.15 -8.71
C ARG A 8 -9.90 20.22 -10.18
N LEU A 9 -11.21 20.18 -10.42
CA LEU A 9 -11.79 20.34 -11.75
C LEU A 9 -12.33 21.77 -11.91
N PHE A 10 -12.00 22.37 -13.04
CA PHE A 10 -12.57 23.65 -13.48
C PHE A 10 -13.32 23.45 -14.79
N ILE A 11 -14.58 23.86 -14.82
CA ILE A 11 -15.41 23.84 -16.02
C ILE A 11 -15.46 25.26 -16.59
N ARG A 12 -15.22 25.40 -17.89
CA ARG A 12 -15.25 26.67 -18.63
C ARG A 12 -16.06 26.51 -19.90
N ALA A 13 -16.78 27.56 -20.29
CA ALA A 13 -17.40 27.61 -21.59
C ALA A 13 -16.32 27.75 -22.66
N ALA A 14 -16.30 26.86 -23.66
CA ALA A 14 -15.41 27.00 -24.81
C ALA A 14 -15.88 28.15 -25.72
N ASP A 15 -17.20 28.33 -25.82
CA ASP A 15 -17.88 29.44 -26.48
C ASP A 15 -19.26 29.68 -25.86
N ASN A 16 -20.00 30.69 -26.36
CA ASN A 16 -21.34 31.04 -25.91
C ASN A 16 -22.42 29.99 -26.24
N ASN A 17 -22.07 28.87 -26.87
CA ASN A 17 -23.00 27.77 -27.15
C ASN A 17 -22.61 26.48 -26.43
N SER A 18 -21.56 26.50 -25.60
CA SER A 18 -21.01 25.30 -24.96
C SER A 18 -21.69 24.99 -23.62
N ILE A 19 -22.00 26.01 -22.83
CA ILE A 19 -22.63 25.89 -21.52
C ILE A 19 -23.71 26.96 -21.41
N PHE A 20 -24.96 26.54 -21.30
CA PHE A 20 -26.10 27.42 -21.18
C PHE A 20 -27.17 26.77 -20.30
N ASP A 21 -27.99 27.60 -19.64
CA ASP A 21 -29.12 27.11 -18.86
C ASP A 21 -30.30 26.70 -19.76
N ASN A 22 -31.39 26.20 -19.17
CA ASN A 22 -32.59 25.80 -19.92
C ASN A 22 -33.30 26.98 -20.63
N GLY A 23 -32.94 28.23 -20.31
CA GLY A 23 -33.40 29.44 -20.98
C GLY A 23 -32.49 29.91 -22.13
N PHE A 24 -31.43 29.15 -22.45
CA PHE A 24 -30.39 29.50 -23.41
C PHE A 24 -29.55 30.72 -23.02
N ASN A 25 -29.45 31.04 -21.73
CA ASN A 25 -28.49 32.04 -21.25
C ASN A 25 -27.10 31.40 -21.17
N PRO A 26 -26.11 31.88 -21.93
CA PRO A 26 -24.79 31.26 -21.94
C PRO A 26 -23.96 31.68 -20.72
N MET A 27 -23.19 30.73 -20.20
CA MET A 27 -22.09 31.05 -19.30
C MET A 27 -21.03 31.86 -20.06
N SER A 28 -20.53 32.94 -19.46
CA SER A 28 -19.46 33.74 -20.07
C SER A 28 -18.18 32.92 -20.23
N ILE A 29 -17.47 33.09 -21.36
CA ILE A 29 -16.16 32.46 -21.62
C ILE A 29 -15.07 32.85 -20.61
N ASP A 30 -15.26 34.00 -19.94
CA ASP A 30 -14.36 34.48 -18.90
C ASP A 30 -14.71 33.90 -17.52
N SER A 31 -15.89 33.28 -17.39
CA SER A 31 -16.31 32.60 -16.17
C SER A 31 -15.70 31.21 -16.08
N THR A 32 -15.39 30.80 -14.86
CA THR A 32 -15.03 29.44 -14.48
C THR A 32 -16.10 28.95 -13.50
N SER A 33 -16.43 27.67 -13.52
CA SER A 33 -17.25 27.05 -12.48
C SER A 33 -16.63 27.28 -11.11
N ASP A 34 -17.42 27.08 -10.06
CA ASP A 34 -16.80 26.90 -8.75
C ASP A 34 -15.88 25.66 -8.74
N THR A 35 -15.11 25.52 -7.67
CA THR A 35 -14.14 24.43 -7.51
C THR A 35 -14.87 23.12 -7.23
N LEU A 36 -14.75 22.17 -8.15
CA LEU A 36 -15.21 20.80 -7.93
C LEU A 36 -14.03 19.97 -7.40
N ALA A 37 -14.14 19.46 -6.17
CA ALA A 37 -13.16 18.56 -5.57
C ALA A 37 -13.43 17.12 -6.01
N VAL A 38 -12.36 16.38 -6.33
CA VAL A 38 -12.41 14.92 -6.50
C VAL A 38 -11.78 14.33 -5.26
N TYR A 39 -12.55 13.54 -4.51
CA TYR A 39 -12.02 12.84 -3.34
C TYR A 39 -11.36 11.55 -3.78
N ASP A 40 -10.25 11.24 -3.12
CA ASP A 40 -9.67 9.91 -3.18
C ASP A 40 -10.55 8.94 -2.39
N LEU A 41 -10.90 7.82 -3.02
CA LEU A 41 -11.73 6.76 -2.47
C LEU A 41 -11.04 5.40 -2.58
N GLN A 42 -9.78 5.36 -3.03
CA GLN A 42 -9.01 4.13 -3.07
C GLN A 42 -8.55 3.82 -1.66
N PHE A 43 -8.70 2.56 -1.24
CA PHE A 43 -8.12 2.12 0.02
C PHE A 43 -6.68 1.71 -0.21
N PRO A 44 -5.75 2.03 0.71
CA PRO A 44 -4.38 1.57 0.60
C PRO A 44 -4.31 0.05 0.69
N THR A 45 -3.32 -0.53 0.01
CA THR A 45 -3.02 -1.97 0.01
C THR A 45 -1.51 -2.20 -0.18
N ILE A 46 -1.10 -3.46 -0.18
CA ILE A 46 0.20 -3.88 -0.72
C ILE A 46 0.12 -3.83 -2.24
N ASP A 47 1.08 -3.15 -2.87
CA ASP A 47 1.34 -3.21 -4.30
C ASP A 47 2.14 -4.49 -4.62
N THR A 48 3.36 -4.58 -4.10
CA THR A 48 4.28 -5.69 -4.37
C THR A 48 5.10 -6.05 -3.14
N THR A 49 5.75 -7.21 -3.19
CA THR A 49 6.72 -7.66 -2.19
C THR A 49 7.98 -8.17 -2.89
N SER A 50 9.16 -8.04 -2.26
CA SER A 50 10.42 -8.53 -2.85
C SER A 50 10.45 -10.05 -3.01
N ILE A 51 9.65 -10.75 -2.21
CA ILE A 51 9.37 -12.17 -2.32
C ILE A 51 7.88 -12.29 -2.56
N GLU A 52 7.44 -13.00 -3.60
CA GLU A 52 6.02 -13.15 -3.91
C GLU A 52 5.27 -13.90 -2.78
N HIS A 53 3.94 -13.77 -2.77
CA HIS A 53 3.10 -14.61 -1.90
C HIS A 53 3.39 -16.09 -2.20
N ASP A 54 3.57 -16.89 -1.14
CA ASP A 54 4.00 -18.29 -1.22
C ASP A 54 5.41 -18.48 -1.82
N GLY A 55 6.22 -17.43 -1.85
CA GLY A 55 7.62 -17.45 -2.25
C GLY A 55 8.57 -17.91 -1.15
N TYR A 56 9.84 -18.14 -1.51
CA TYR A 56 10.85 -18.72 -0.62
C TYR A 56 11.87 -17.69 -0.11
N VAL A 57 12.14 -17.73 1.19
CA VAL A 57 13.17 -16.98 1.90
C VAL A 57 14.45 -17.80 1.99
N ASP A 58 15.58 -17.19 1.63
CA ASP A 58 16.91 -17.77 1.78
C ASP A 58 17.42 -17.74 3.23
N LEU A 59 18.15 -18.78 3.62
CA LEU A 59 18.58 -19.03 5.01
C LEU A 59 19.98 -18.49 5.37
N TYR A 60 20.81 -18.09 4.41
CA TYR A 60 22.26 -17.89 4.58
C TYR A 60 22.72 -16.43 4.74
N SER A 61 21.80 -15.48 4.65
CA SER A 61 22.09 -14.05 4.71
C SER A 61 21.05 -13.36 5.55
N ASP A 62 21.38 -12.15 6.03
CA ASP A 62 20.40 -11.21 6.59
C ASP A 62 19.37 -10.90 5.50
N SER A 63 18.35 -11.75 5.45
CA SER A 63 17.34 -11.75 4.40
C SER A 63 16.34 -10.66 4.72
N THR A 64 16.05 -9.82 3.72
CA THR A 64 15.08 -8.74 3.86
C THR A 64 13.85 -9.01 3.02
N ILE A 65 12.67 -8.78 3.59
CA ILE A 65 11.42 -8.76 2.87
C ILE A 65 10.98 -7.30 2.74
N LEU A 66 10.90 -6.80 1.51
CA LEU A 66 10.38 -5.47 1.23
C LEU A 66 8.90 -5.61 0.88
N VAL A 67 8.07 -4.77 1.50
CA VAL A 67 6.64 -4.64 1.23
C VAL A 67 6.41 -3.22 0.74
N TYR A 68 5.95 -3.08 -0.50
CA TYR A 68 5.62 -1.79 -1.11
C TYR A 68 4.12 -1.55 -1.02
N PHE A 69 3.73 -0.33 -0.63
CA PHE A 69 2.32 0.06 -0.57
C PHE A 69 1.84 0.60 -1.92
N SER A 70 0.54 0.47 -2.20
CA SER A 70 -0.10 1.00 -3.43
C SER A 70 -0.07 2.52 -3.53
N GLU A 71 0.09 3.17 -2.39
CA GLU A 71 0.12 4.61 -2.20
C GLU A 71 0.80 4.95 -0.87
N PRO A 72 1.23 6.21 -0.66
CA PRO A 72 1.81 6.64 0.61
C PRO A 72 0.82 6.47 1.78
N ILE A 73 1.28 5.82 2.84
CA ILE A 73 0.54 5.60 4.08
C ILE A 73 0.97 6.56 5.19
N ARG A 74 0.17 6.64 6.26
CA ARG A 74 0.52 7.26 7.54
C ARG A 74 1.32 6.27 8.41
N PRO A 75 2.64 6.45 8.57
CA PRO A 75 3.45 5.48 9.31
C PRO A 75 3.07 5.36 10.80
N GLU A 76 2.50 6.41 11.38
CA GLU A 76 2.10 6.47 12.79
C GLU A 76 0.89 5.61 13.15
N SER A 77 0.03 5.25 12.18
CA SER A 77 -1.13 4.38 12.40
C SER A 77 -0.92 2.95 11.89
N PHE A 78 0.20 2.67 11.22
CA PHE A 78 0.46 1.36 10.64
C PHE A 78 0.62 0.27 11.71
N GLU A 79 -0.20 -0.78 11.61
CA GLU A 79 -0.13 -1.95 12.49
C GLU A 79 -0.04 -3.23 11.68
N TYR A 80 0.83 -4.15 12.10
CA TYR A 80 1.02 -5.44 11.43
C TYR A 80 1.35 -6.55 12.43
N SER A 81 1.19 -7.79 11.97
CA SER A 81 1.66 -9.01 12.62
C SER A 81 2.60 -9.76 11.67
N PHE A 82 3.70 -10.29 12.20
CA PHE A 82 4.59 -11.16 11.44
C PHE A 82 5.06 -12.29 12.32
N LEU A 83 4.66 -13.52 11.98
CA LEU A 83 4.77 -14.68 12.85
C LEU A 83 5.32 -15.88 12.11
N SER A 84 6.20 -16.62 12.77
CA SER A 84 6.58 -17.97 12.38
C SER A 84 5.55 -19.00 12.87
N LYS A 85 5.26 -20.02 12.07
CA LYS A 85 4.39 -21.14 12.48
C LYS A 85 5.12 -22.18 13.32
N MET A 86 6.41 -22.38 13.10
CA MET A 86 7.19 -23.41 13.78
C MET A 86 8.03 -22.87 14.94
N ASP A 87 8.65 -21.71 14.78
CA ASP A 87 9.46 -21.03 15.80
C ASP A 87 8.69 -19.89 16.48
N THR A 88 7.65 -20.24 17.21
CA THR A 88 6.77 -19.26 17.87
C THR A 88 7.40 -18.53 19.06
N ILE A 89 8.63 -18.89 19.45
CA ILE A 89 9.31 -18.36 20.64
C ILE A 89 10.54 -17.54 20.27
N ASN A 90 11.34 -17.99 19.29
CA ASN A 90 12.63 -17.35 18.97
C ASN A 90 12.61 -16.63 17.63
N PHE A 91 11.49 -16.63 16.91
CA PHE A 91 11.35 -15.81 15.71
C PHE A 91 11.33 -14.33 16.08
N ILE A 92 12.42 -13.64 15.72
CA ILE A 92 12.64 -12.22 15.96
C ILE A 92 12.98 -11.57 14.63
N HIS A 93 12.43 -10.39 14.40
CA HIS A 93 12.72 -9.57 13.24
C HIS A 93 12.75 -8.10 13.65
N ASP A 94 13.51 -7.32 12.91
CA ASP A 94 13.50 -5.86 12.99
C ASP A 94 12.78 -5.28 11.78
N THR A 95 12.32 -4.04 11.88
CA THR A 95 11.68 -3.35 10.76
C THR A 95 12.15 -1.91 10.58
N SER A 96 12.04 -1.44 9.34
CA SER A 96 12.12 -0.02 8.99
C SER A 96 10.91 0.35 8.16
N LEU A 97 10.17 1.36 8.59
CA LEU A 97 8.93 1.82 7.96
C LEU A 97 9.12 3.22 7.38
N THR A 98 8.59 3.41 6.17
CA THR A 98 8.43 4.70 5.48
C THR A 98 6.98 4.84 5.03
N SER A 99 6.59 5.98 4.46
CA SER A 99 5.25 6.13 3.87
C SER A 99 5.01 5.16 2.71
N ASP A 100 6.06 4.72 2.01
CA ASP A 100 5.90 4.00 0.76
C ASP A 100 6.22 2.50 0.90
N SER A 101 6.91 2.11 1.98
CA SER A 101 7.33 0.73 2.18
C SER A 101 7.63 0.37 3.63
N LEU A 102 7.49 -0.92 3.91
CA LEU A 102 8.01 -1.61 5.09
C LEU A 102 9.15 -2.54 4.66
N THR A 103 10.31 -2.41 5.30
CA THR A 103 11.39 -3.40 5.20
C THR A 103 11.42 -4.23 6.47
N ILE A 104 11.35 -5.55 6.31
CA ILE A 104 11.48 -6.52 7.39
C ILE A 104 12.87 -7.15 7.30
N PHE A 105 13.65 -7.06 8.37
CA PHE A 105 14.96 -7.66 8.50
C PHE A 105 14.82 -8.95 9.31
N LEU A 106 15.07 -10.08 8.65
CA LEU A 106 15.05 -11.38 9.33
C LEU A 106 16.35 -11.57 10.08
N ASN A 107 16.27 -11.68 11.40
CA ASN A 107 17.45 -11.93 12.21
C ASN A 107 17.84 -13.41 12.05
N THR A 108 19.02 -13.64 11.49
CA THR A 108 19.50 -15.00 11.22
C THR A 108 19.98 -15.69 12.50
N PRO A 109 19.88 -17.02 12.59
CA PRO A 109 19.28 -17.94 11.60
C PRO A 109 17.76 -18.04 11.72
N VAL A 110 17.08 -18.17 10.57
CA VAL A 110 15.64 -18.50 10.50
C VAL A 110 15.46 -20.01 10.38
N MET A 111 14.42 -20.58 11.00
CA MET A 111 14.12 -22.02 10.92
C MET A 111 13.80 -22.44 9.48
N SER A 112 14.38 -23.53 9.00
CA SER A 112 14.08 -24.12 7.68
C SER A 112 12.74 -24.86 7.66
N TYR A 113 12.08 -24.95 6.49
CA TYR A 113 10.76 -25.59 6.31
C TYR A 113 9.63 -24.97 7.15
N ASP A 114 9.80 -23.70 7.51
CA ASP A 114 8.85 -22.93 8.25
C ASP A 114 7.96 -22.10 7.31
N THR A 115 6.87 -21.60 7.86
CA THR A 115 5.96 -20.67 7.22
C THR A 115 5.92 -19.39 8.04
N LEU A 116 6.24 -18.27 7.39
CA LEU A 116 6.15 -16.93 7.96
C LEU A 116 4.86 -16.28 7.45
N ASP A 117 3.91 -16.02 8.35
CA ASP A 117 2.65 -15.35 8.05
C ASP A 117 2.79 -13.85 8.38
N PHE A 118 2.57 -13.01 7.38
CA PHE A 118 2.53 -11.55 7.50
C PHE A 118 1.10 -11.06 7.29
N SER A 119 0.58 -10.28 8.24
CA SER A 119 -0.74 -9.68 8.17
C SER A 119 -0.66 -8.20 8.48
N ILE A 120 -1.19 -7.36 7.60
CA ILE A 120 -1.44 -5.96 7.94
C ILE A 120 -2.75 -5.89 8.72
N ILE A 121 -2.69 -5.31 9.92
CA ILE A 121 -3.82 -5.15 10.84
C ILE A 121 -4.50 -3.81 10.58
N HIS A 122 -3.71 -2.74 10.41
CA HIS A 122 -4.21 -1.40 10.14
C HIS A 122 -3.37 -0.70 9.08
N LEU A 123 -4.05 -0.08 8.11
CA LEU A 123 -3.44 0.68 7.01
C LEU A 123 -4.30 1.88 6.67
N GLU A 124 -3.71 3.06 6.73
CA GLU A 124 -4.36 4.33 6.42
C GLU A 124 -3.48 5.14 5.46
N ASP A 125 -4.06 5.65 4.39
CA ASP A 125 -3.35 6.48 3.42
C ASP A 125 -3.24 7.94 3.88
N THR A 126 -2.52 8.76 3.11
CA THR A 126 -2.43 10.21 3.37
C THR A 126 -3.73 10.99 3.12
N SER A 127 -4.72 10.41 2.44
CA SER A 127 -6.04 10.97 2.15
C SER A 127 -7.08 10.70 3.25
N GLY A 128 -6.81 9.77 4.16
CA GLY A 128 -7.72 9.33 5.23
C GLY A 128 -8.52 8.07 4.92
N ASN A 129 -8.27 7.37 3.81
CA ASN A 129 -8.91 6.09 3.56
C ASN A 129 -8.23 4.99 4.37
N ILE A 130 -9.05 4.24 5.09
CA ILE A 130 -8.59 3.17 5.99
C ILE A 130 -9.00 1.82 5.42
N ARG A 131 -8.05 0.89 5.36
CA ARG A 131 -8.32 -0.51 5.01
C ARG A 131 -8.45 -1.35 6.28
N GLU A 132 -9.70 -1.62 6.68
CA GLU A 132 -10.04 -2.48 7.84
C GLU A 132 -10.05 -3.99 7.52
N SER A 133 -9.58 -4.39 6.34
CA SER A 133 -9.57 -5.79 5.90
C SER A 133 -8.17 -6.36 5.99
N LEU A 134 -8.06 -7.59 6.50
CA LEU A 134 -6.81 -8.33 6.61
C LEU A 134 -6.15 -8.49 5.22
N ILE A 135 -4.96 -7.90 5.05
CA ILE A 135 -4.10 -8.16 3.89
C ILE A 135 -3.02 -9.14 4.34
N GLU A 136 -3.03 -10.34 3.78
CA GLU A 136 -2.13 -11.41 4.17
C GLU A 136 -1.06 -11.69 3.10
N ARG A 137 0.15 -11.99 3.57
CA ARG A 137 1.21 -12.62 2.81
C ARG A 137 1.75 -13.81 3.60
N ARG A 138 2.27 -14.78 2.87
CA ARG A 138 2.87 -15.98 3.42
C ARG A 138 4.18 -16.21 2.69
N PHE A 139 5.22 -16.55 3.44
CA PHE A 139 6.54 -16.85 2.90
C PHE A 139 7.01 -18.19 3.47
N PHE A 140 7.66 -18.99 2.64
CA PHE A 140 8.24 -20.26 3.06
C PHE A 140 9.73 -20.11 3.28
N THR A 141 10.28 -20.72 4.31
CA THR A 141 11.74 -20.79 4.44
C THR A 141 12.25 -22.04 3.73
N LYS A 142 13.36 -21.90 2.99
CA LYS A 142 13.94 -23.03 2.25
C LYS A 142 14.38 -24.16 3.19
N ALA A 143 14.66 -25.33 2.61
CA ALA A 143 15.31 -26.40 3.34
C ALA A 143 16.76 -25.99 3.68
N ALA A 144 17.26 -26.35 4.86
CA ALA A 144 18.67 -26.21 5.21
C ALA A 144 19.59 -27.17 4.42
N GLY A 145 19.14 -27.73 3.30
CA GLY A 145 19.90 -28.61 2.40
C GLY A 145 19.62 -28.37 0.92
N ASP A 146 18.72 -27.43 0.59
CA ASP A 146 18.40 -27.05 -0.79
C ASP A 146 19.38 -25.94 -1.21
N PHE A 147 20.59 -26.39 -1.57
CA PHE A 147 21.67 -25.54 -2.06
C PHE A 147 21.94 -25.89 -3.52
N SER A 148 21.53 -25.02 -4.43
CA SER A 148 22.01 -25.03 -5.82
C SER A 148 21.99 -23.63 -6.38
#